data_AF-A0A3M1FY69-F1
#
_entry.id   AF-A0A3M1FY69-F1
#
_cell.length_a   1.000
_cell.length_b   1.000
_cell.length_c   1.000
_cell.angle_alpha   90.00
_cell.angle_beta   90.00
_cell.angle_gamma   90.00
#
_symmetry.space_group_name_H-M   'P 1'
#
loop_
_entity.id
_entity.type
_entity.pdbx_description
1 polymer ?
#
loop_
_entity_poly.entity_id
_entity_poly.type
_entity_poly.pdbx_seq_one_letter_code
_entity_poly.pdbx_strand_id
1 'polypeptide(L)' 'MINELAFLSSIFSTARKDWGMEGLQNPVGGIRKPSPGRPRDRRLEPGEEERLLDEARSYGDGMMHDIIIIA' A
#
# COMPACT_ATOMS: atom_id res chain seq x y z
N MET A 1 -4.19 -11.64 -3.76
CA MET A 1 -5.65 -11.58 -3.97
C MET A 1 -6.30 -10.25 -3.56
N ILE A 2 -6.06 -9.71 -2.36
CA ILE A 2 -6.67 -8.42 -1.95
C ILE A 2 -6.18 -7.24 -2.82
N ASN A 3 -4.91 -7.24 -3.20
CA ASN A 3 -4.29 -6.16 -3.97
C ASN A 3 -4.87 -6.07 -5.39
N GLU A 4 -5.14 -7.21 -6.00
CA GLU A 4 -5.67 -7.36 -7.35
C GLU A 4 -7.11 -6.87 -7.42
N LEU A 5 -7.92 -7.18 -6.40
CA LEU A 5 -9.28 -6.66 -6.26
C LEU A 5 -9.28 -5.14 -6.00
N ALA A 6 -8.33 -4.63 -5.22
CA ALA A 6 -8.19 -3.20 -4.98
C ALA A 6 -7.84 -2.45 -6.28
N PHE A 7 -6.90 -3.00 -7.06
CA PHE A 7 -6.53 -2.46 -8.36
C PHE A 7 -7.71 -2.45 -9.34
N LEU A 8 -8.41 -3.57 -9.46
CA LEU A 8 -9.60 -3.68 -10.31
C LEU A 8 -10.67 -2.65 -9.89
N SER A 9 -10.94 -2.54 -8.59
CA SER A 9 -11.88 -1.56 -8.05
C SER A 9 -11.48 -0.12 -8.39
N SER A 10 -10.17 0.18 -8.36
CA SER A 10 -9.64 1.49 -8.73
C SER A 10 -9.91 1.81 -10.19
N ILE A 11 -9.61 0.88 -11.11
CA ILE A 11 -9.85 1.07 -12.55
C ILE A 11 -11.33 1.32 -12.84
N PHE A 12 -12.23 0.53 -12.28
CA PHE A 12 -13.68 0.73 -12.48
C PHE A 12 -14.15 2.08 -11.94
N SER A 13 -13.54 2.55 -10.84
CA SER A 13 -13.84 3.87 -10.27
C SER A 13 -13.34 5.01 -11.17
N THR A 14 -12.12 4.89 -11.70
CA THR A 14 -11.54 5.86 -12.66
C THR A 14 -12.33 5.89 -13.95
N ALA A 15 -12.65 4.73 -14.53
CA ALA A 15 -13.45 4.64 -15.75
C ALA A 15 -14.80 5.35 -15.61
N ARG A 16 -15.46 5.15 -14.46
CA ARG A 16 -16.74 5.78 -14.17
C ARG A 16 -16.64 7.30 -14.00
N LYS A 17 -15.61 7.78 -13.30
CA LYS A 17 -15.46 9.20 -12.93
C LYS A 17 -14.84 10.05 -14.04
N ASP A 18 -13.84 9.51 -14.72
CA ASP A 18 -12.91 10.29 -15.52
C ASP A 18 -13.00 9.97 -17.02
N TRP A 19 -13.48 8.78 -17.40
CA TRP A 19 -13.55 8.35 -18.80
C TRP A 19 -14.96 8.45 -19.41
N GLY A 20 -15.89 9.13 -18.72
CA GLY A 20 -17.28 9.29 -19.18
C GLY A 20 -18.09 7.99 -19.16
N MET A 21 -17.63 6.95 -18.46
CA MET A 21 -18.34 5.66 -18.35
C MET A 21 -19.26 5.63 -17.11
N GLU A 22 -20.09 6.66 -16.93
CA GLU A 22 -20.89 6.87 -15.71
C GLU A 22 -21.82 5.71 -15.35
N GLY A 23 -22.27 4.96 -16.36
CA GLY A 23 -23.13 3.78 -16.23
C GLY A 23 -22.41 2.48 -15.84
N LEU A 24 -21.08 2.48 -15.79
CA LEU A 24 -20.30 1.29 -15.44
C LEU A 24 -20.43 0.98 -13.94
N GLN A 25 -20.87 -0.23 -13.62
CA GLN A 25 -20.92 -0.70 -12.23
C GLN A 25 -19.61 -1.39 -11.86
N ASN A 26 -19.12 -1.12 -10.65
CA ASN A 26 -17.92 -1.76 -10.14
C ASN A 26 -18.26 -3.17 -9.61
N PRO A 27 -17.78 -4.25 -10.26
CA PRO A 27 -18.09 -5.62 -9.85
C PRO A 27 -17.47 -5.98 -8.49
N VAL A 28 -16.42 -5.28 -8.07
CA VAL A 28 -15.76 -5.48 -6.77
C VAL A 28 -16.61 -4.95 -5.62
N GLY A 29 -17.58 -4.06 -5.89
CA GLY A 29 -18.50 -3.54 -4.86
C GLY A 29 -19.43 -4.61 -4.28
N GLY A 30 -19.76 -5.64 -5.06
CA GLY A 30 -20.72 -6.70 -4.68
C GLY A 30 -20.10 -7.96 -4.10
N ILE A 31 -18.77 -8.10 -4.09
CA ILE A 31 -18.11 -9.32 -3.62
C ILE A 31 -17.77 -9.24 -2.13
N ARG A 32 -17.81 -10.39 -1.45
CA ARG A 32 -17.18 -10.53 -0.13
C ARG A 32 -15.66 -10.47 -0.31
N LYS A 33 -15.03 -9.45 0.27
CA LYS A 33 -13.58 -9.33 0.26
C LYS A 33 -12.96 -10.45 1.11
N PRO A 34 -11.78 -10.98 0.72
CA PRO A 34 -11.04 -11.88 1.59
C PRO A 34 -10.71 -11.16 2.89
N SER A 35 -10.69 -11.89 4.01
CA SER A 35 -10.22 -11.32 5.27
C SER A 35 -8.80 -10.80 5.10
N PRO A 36 -8.47 -9.61 5.63
CA PRO A 36 -7.10 -9.14 5.64
C PRO A 36 -6.20 -10.17 6.33
N GLY A 37 -4.96 -10.28 5.85
CA GLY A 37 -3.96 -11.13 6.49
C GLY A 37 -3.74 -10.74 7.95
N ARG A 38 -3.12 -11.63 8.73
CA ARG A 38 -2.80 -11.32 10.14
C ARG A 38 -2.03 -10.00 10.23
N PRO A 39 -2.40 -9.09 11.13
CA PRO A 39 -1.63 -7.88 11.34
C PRO A 39 -0.20 -8.23 11.74
N ARG A 40 0.75 -7.40 11.33
CA ARG A 40 2.12 -7.49 11.84
C ARG A 40 2.12 -7.10 13.31
N ASP A 41 2.49 -8.03 14.17
CA ASP A 41 2.58 -7.89 15.63
C ASP A 41 4.01 -7.76 16.12
N ARG A 42 4.97 -8.33 15.37
CA ARG A 42 6.40 -8.18 15.62
C ARG A 42 6.81 -6.70 15.74
N ARG A 43 7.53 -6.38 16.80
CA ARG A 43 8.20 -5.09 17.02
C ARG A 43 9.67 -5.17 16.63
N LEU A 44 10.33 -4.02 16.56
CA LEU A 44 11.78 -3.97 16.40
C LEU A 44 12.43 -4.55 17.65
N GLU A 45 13.40 -5.43 17.44
CA GLU A 45 14.29 -5.89 18.50
C GLU A 45 15.35 -4.82 18.79
N PRO A 46 16.00 -4.83 19.98
CA PRO A 46 17.06 -3.88 20.31
C PRO A 46 18.16 -3.85 19.24
N GLY A 47 18.50 -2.65 18.76
CA GLY A 47 19.52 -2.43 17.72
C GLY A 47 19.06 -2.67 16.28
N GLU A 48 17.84 -3.17 16.03
CA GLU A 48 17.33 -3.29 14.66
C GLU A 48 17.02 -1.93 14.04
N GLU A 49 16.53 -0.98 14.84
CA GLU A 49 16.21 0.36 14.37
C GLU A 49 17.44 1.08 13.81
N GLU A 50 18.54 1.08 14.55
CA GLU A 50 19.81 1.70 14.14
C GLU A 50 20.34 1.07 12.84
N ARG A 51 20.34 -0.26 12.77
CA ARG A 51 20.75 -0.98 11.56
C ARG A 51 19.86 -0.66 10.35
N LEU A 52 18.55 -0.55 10.55
CA LEU A 52 17.62 -0.19 9.47
C LEU A 52 17.82 1.26 8.99
N LEU A 53 18.09 2.18 9.91
CA LEU A 53 18.36 3.59 9.59
C LEU A 53 19.69 3.74 8.85
N ASP A 54 20.73 3.01 9.24
CA ASP A 54 22.02 3.03 8.55
C ASP A 54 21.94 2.49 7.12
N GLU A 55 21.22 1.39 6.92
CA GLU A 55 20.96 0.86 5.57
C GLU A 55 20.07 1.80 4.74
N ALA A 56 19.06 2.43 5.36
CA ALA A 56 18.26 3.43 4.68
C ALA A 56 19.08 4.66 4.25
N ARG A 57 20.13 4.99 5.00
CA ARG A 57 21.06 6.09 4.69
C ARG A 57 21.99 5.72 3.53
N SER A 58 22.37 4.44 3.43
CA SER A 58 23.23 3.93 2.34
C SER A 58 22.46 3.66 1.04
N TYR A 59 21.12 3.55 1.11
CA TYR A 59 20.28 3.28 -0.03
C TYR A 59 20.03 4.53 -0.90
N GLY A 60 20.42 4.46 -2.17
CA GLY A 60 20.19 5.53 -3.14
C GLY A 60 21.01 6.78 -2.80
N ASP A 61 20.34 7.92 -2.69
CA ASP A 61 20.90 9.21 -2.29
C ASP A 61 20.69 9.52 -0.79
N GLY A 62 20.22 8.54 -0.01
CA GLY A 62 19.92 8.71 1.42
C GLY A 62 18.54 9.31 1.71
N MET A 63 17.74 9.64 0.70
CA MET A 63 16.40 10.20 0.89
C MET A 63 15.47 9.29 1.69
N MET A 64 15.66 7.96 1.61
CA MET A 64 14.87 7.01 2.39
C MET A 64 15.06 7.20 3.90
N HIS A 65 16.30 7.42 4.36
CA HIS A 65 16.56 7.74 5.76
C HIS A 65 15.82 9.01 6.20
N ASP A 66 15.88 10.07 5.40
CA ASP A 66 15.30 11.37 5.77
C ASP A 66 13.77 11.31 5.85
N ILE A 67 13.12 10.57 4.96
CA ILE A 67 11.67 10.32 5.02
C ILE A 67 11.32 9.55 6.30
N ILE A 68 12.10 8.54 6.69
CA ILE A 68 11.84 7.74 7.90
C ILE A 68 11.90 8.60 9.17
N ILE A 69 12.83 9.55 9.25
CA ILE A 69 12.99 10.42 10.44
C ILE A 69 11.86 11.47 10.56
N ILE A 70 11.23 11.86 9.44
CA ILE A 70 10.18 12.89 9.42
C ILE A 70 8.78 12.32 9.67
N ALA A 71 8.53 11.06 9.30
CA ALA A 71 7.23 10.41 9.38
C ALA A 71 6.78 10.08 10.82
#